data_AF-A0A314Y131-F1
#
_entry.id   AF-A0A314Y131-F1
#
_cell.length_a   1.000
_cell.length_b   1.000
_cell.length_c   1.000
_cell.angle_alpha   90.00
_cell.angle_beta   90.00
_cell.angle_gamma   90.00
#
_symmetry.space_group_name_H-M   'P 1'
#
loop_
_entity.id
_entity.type
_entity.pdbx_description
1 polymer ?
#
loop_
_entity_poly.entity_id
_entity_poly.type
_entity_poly.pdbx_seq_one_letter_code
_entity_poly.pdbx_strand_id
1 'polypeptide(L)'
;MGVLSSLQVLKLNNNNFGGKIPLSLQNCSDLETIDLGGNKFSGNIPLWIGSEVYMLTILRLRSNNLSGHIPQQVCNLPNLQILDLGHNNLSGTIPKCLNNITVLTSVNTEGAYQIIINKQQ
;
A
#
# COMPACT_ATOMS: atom_id res chain seq x y z
N MET A 1 18.12 -4.77 -16.36
CA MET A 1 17.18 -5.45 -15.43
C MET A 1 15.92 -5.74 -16.21
N GLY A 2 15.42 -6.98 -16.20
CA GLY A 2 14.24 -7.37 -16.96
C GLY A 2 12.98 -6.68 -16.43
N VAL A 3 12.09 -6.27 -17.34
CA VAL A 3 10.75 -5.83 -16.99
C VAL A 3 9.94 -7.08 -16.69
N LEU A 4 9.43 -7.22 -15.47
CA LEU A 4 8.57 -8.33 -15.09
C LEU A 4 7.12 -8.00 -15.50
N SER A 5 6.90 -7.79 -16.80
CA SER A 5 5.64 -7.27 -17.32
C SER A 5 4.44 -8.15 -16.97
N SER A 6 4.65 -9.47 -16.81
CA SER A 6 3.61 -10.44 -16.45
C SER A 6 3.53 -10.73 -14.94
N LEU A 7 4.22 -9.97 -14.09
CA LEU A 7 4.16 -10.17 -12.65
C LEU A 7 2.81 -9.69 -12.11
N GLN A 8 1.97 -10.63 -11.68
CA GLN A 8 0.65 -10.35 -11.11
C GLN A 8 0.66 -10.30 -9.58
N VAL A 9 1.49 -11.13 -8.94
CA VAL A 9 1.51 -11.30 -7.49
C VAL A 9 2.93 -11.16 -6.97
N LEU A 10 3.14 -10.16 -6.12
CA LEU A 10 4.37 -9.98 -5.36
C LEU A 10 4.06 -10.11 -3.87
N LYS A 11 4.50 -11.21 -3.24
CA LYS A 11 4.39 -11.43 -1.80
C LYS A 11 5.78 -11.61 -1.20
N LEU A 12 6.20 -10.62 -0.42
CA LEU A 12 7.50 -10.57 0.28
C LEU A 12 7.31 -10.34 1.79
N ASN A 13 6.11 -10.54 2.29
CA ASN A 13 5.76 -10.24 3.67
C ASN A 13 6.56 -11.08 4.69
N ASN A 14 6.72 -10.55 5.91
CA ASN A 14 7.43 -11.18 7.04
C ASN A 14 8.90 -11.48 6.75
N ASN A 15 9.62 -10.47 6.27
CA ASN A 15 11.05 -10.55 5.98
C ASN A 15 11.80 -9.37 6.64
N ASN A 16 13.10 -9.27 6.34
CA ASN A 16 13.96 -8.17 6.79
C ASN A 16 14.28 -7.16 5.67
N PHE A 17 13.47 -7.09 4.61
CA PHE A 17 13.72 -6.15 3.52
C PHE A 17 13.59 -4.71 4.01
N GLY A 18 14.49 -3.84 3.55
CA GLY A 18 14.51 -2.44 3.97
C GLY A 18 14.82 -1.49 2.82
N GLY A 19 14.96 -0.22 3.16
CA GLY A 19 15.07 0.86 2.18
C GLY A 19 13.71 1.25 1.60
N LYS A 20 13.71 1.98 0.48
CA LYS A 20 12.46 2.43 -0.16
C LYS A 20 11.83 1.31 -0.98
N ILE A 21 10.51 1.38 -1.17
CA ILE A 21 9.81 0.54 -2.15
C ILE A 21 10.42 0.86 -3.54
N PRO A 22 10.92 -0.15 -4.28
CA PRO A 22 11.72 0.07 -5.47
C PRO A 22 10.90 0.60 -6.65
N LEU A 23 11.45 1.61 -7.34
CA LEU A 23 10.81 2.25 -8.50
C LEU A 23 10.56 1.28 -9.66
N SER A 24 11.35 0.20 -9.77
CA SER A 24 11.22 -0.79 -10.85
C SER A 24 9.86 -1.48 -10.89
N LEU A 25 9.14 -1.54 -9.76
CA LEU A 25 7.79 -2.11 -9.70
C LEU A 25 6.75 -1.30 -10.48
N GLN A 26 7.03 -0.03 -10.80
CA GLN A 26 6.14 0.80 -11.61
C GLN A 26 5.90 0.20 -13.01
N ASN A 27 6.85 -0.59 -13.52
CA ASN A 27 6.77 -1.18 -14.86
C ASN A 27 6.02 -2.54 -14.87
N CYS A 28 5.49 -2.98 -13.74
CA CYS A 28 4.75 -4.23 -13.61
C CYS A 28 3.24 -3.93 -13.66
N SER A 29 2.75 -3.50 -14.82
CA SER A 29 1.37 -3.03 -15.02
C SER A 29 0.30 -4.08 -14.66
N ASP A 30 0.66 -5.36 -14.72
CA ASP A 30 -0.24 -6.48 -14.46
C ASP A 30 -0.32 -6.84 -12.97
N LEU A 31 0.33 -6.08 -12.07
CA LEU A 31 0.29 -6.32 -10.63
C LEU A 31 -1.14 -6.19 -10.08
N GLU A 32 -1.65 -7.29 -9.56
CA GLU A 32 -2.93 -7.39 -8.85
C GLU A 32 -2.72 -7.41 -7.34
N THR A 33 -1.63 -8.02 -6.86
CA THR A 33 -1.34 -8.13 -5.42
C THR A 33 0.08 -7.70 -5.11
N ILE A 34 0.20 -6.74 -4.18
CA ILE A 34 1.45 -6.36 -3.54
C ILE A 34 1.30 -6.59 -2.03
N ASP A 35 2.05 -7.53 -1.48
CA ASP A 35 2.12 -7.78 -0.04
C ASP A 35 3.57 -7.65 0.44
N LEU A 36 3.88 -6.50 1.04
CA LEU A 36 5.18 -6.15 1.60
C LEU A 36 5.12 -6.05 3.14
N GLY A 37 4.05 -6.54 3.77
CA GLY A 37 3.82 -6.34 5.19
C GLY A 37 4.86 -7.03 6.09
N GLY A 38 5.14 -6.49 7.27
CA GLY A 38 6.10 -7.09 8.20
C GLY A 38 7.54 -7.07 7.67
N ASN A 39 7.99 -5.90 7.25
CA ASN A 39 9.35 -5.64 6.76
C ASN A 39 9.89 -4.35 7.41
N LYS A 40 11.00 -3.82 6.88
CA LYS A 40 11.67 -2.58 7.31
C LYS A 40 11.69 -1.52 6.19
N PHE A 41 10.70 -1.56 5.28
CA PHE A 41 10.62 -0.56 4.21
C PHE A 41 10.37 0.82 4.80
N SER A 42 11.00 1.85 4.24
CA SER A 42 11.00 3.21 4.76
C SER A 42 10.80 4.26 3.66
N GLY A 43 10.58 5.51 4.08
CA GLY A 43 10.22 6.61 3.18
C GLY A 43 8.73 6.59 2.80
N ASN A 44 8.38 7.33 1.75
CA ASN A 44 6.99 7.53 1.38
C ASN A 44 6.43 6.34 0.58
N ILE A 45 5.11 6.14 0.66
CA ILE A 45 4.36 5.33 -0.32
C ILE A 45 4.52 6.00 -1.70
N PRO A 46 5.10 5.33 -2.70
CA PRO A 46 5.31 5.94 -4.00
C PRO A 46 4.02 6.29 -4.74
N LEU A 47 4.01 7.42 -5.45
CA LEU A 47 2.84 7.87 -6.22
C LEU A 47 2.44 6.88 -7.32
N TRP A 48 3.42 6.18 -7.90
CA TRP A 48 3.23 5.22 -8.98
C TRP A 48 2.31 4.05 -8.58
N ILE A 49 2.19 3.75 -7.28
CA ILE A 49 1.26 2.71 -6.79
C ILE A 49 -0.17 3.02 -7.23
N GLY A 50 -0.54 4.30 -7.31
CA GLY A 50 -1.86 4.72 -7.75
C GLY A 50 -1.93 5.25 -9.20
N SER A 51 -0.83 5.23 -9.95
CA SER A 51 -0.83 5.72 -11.35
C SER A 51 -0.39 4.69 -12.38
N GLU A 52 0.48 3.74 -12.03
CA GLU A 52 1.09 2.81 -12.99
C GLU A 52 0.62 1.36 -12.84
N VAL A 53 0.22 0.93 -11.63
CA VAL A 53 -0.25 -0.44 -11.33
C VAL A 53 -1.77 -0.49 -11.15
N TYR A 54 -2.49 -0.11 -12.21
CA TYR A 54 -3.95 0.09 -12.18
C TYR A 54 -4.77 -1.21 -11.97
N MET A 55 -4.17 -2.38 -12.18
CA MET A 55 -4.80 -3.69 -11.90
C MET A 55 -4.83 -4.06 -10.41
N LEU A 56 -4.22 -3.25 -9.54
CA LEU A 56 -4.03 -3.59 -8.14
C LEU A 56 -5.37 -3.78 -7.40
N THR A 57 -5.56 -4.97 -6.84
CA THR A 57 -6.71 -5.34 -6.00
C THR A 57 -6.34 -5.40 -4.53
N ILE A 58 -5.10 -5.77 -4.21
CA ILE A 58 -4.62 -5.94 -2.84
C ILE A 58 -3.29 -5.20 -2.66
N LEU A 59 -3.26 -4.24 -1.75
CA LEU A 59 -2.05 -3.56 -1.29
C LEU A 59 -1.89 -3.71 0.22
N ARG A 60 -0.90 -4.49 0.66
CA ARG A 60 -0.53 -4.61 2.07
C ARG A 60 0.88 -4.08 2.30
N LEU A 61 0.98 -2.99 3.06
CA LEU A 61 2.22 -2.37 3.50
C LEU A 61 2.34 -2.32 5.03
N ARG A 62 1.46 -3.03 5.73
CA ARG A 62 1.37 -3.08 7.19
C ARG A 62 2.72 -3.40 7.85
N SER A 63 2.98 -2.85 9.04
CA SER A 63 4.16 -3.20 9.84
C SER A 63 5.46 -2.97 9.06
N ASN A 64 5.67 -1.72 8.68
CA ASN A 64 6.90 -1.21 8.06
C ASN A 64 7.27 0.14 8.73
N ASN A 65 8.31 0.81 8.22
CA ASN A 65 8.77 2.12 8.66
C ASN A 65 8.40 3.24 7.65
N LEU A 66 7.30 3.07 6.91
CA LEU A 66 6.87 4.05 5.90
C LEU A 66 6.39 5.33 6.58
N SER A 67 6.64 6.48 5.97
CA SER A 67 6.32 7.80 6.52
C SER A 67 5.70 8.73 5.48
N GLY A 68 5.32 9.93 5.90
CA GLY A 68 4.64 10.89 5.03
C GLY A 68 3.16 10.56 4.83
N HIS A 69 2.60 11.01 3.71
CA HIS A 69 1.15 10.97 3.46
C HIS A 69 0.73 9.74 2.67
N ILE A 70 -0.53 9.34 2.81
CA ILE A 70 -1.18 8.43 1.87
C ILE A 70 -1.42 9.20 0.56
N PRO A 71 -0.84 8.76 -0.58
CA PRO A 71 -0.98 9.49 -1.83
C PRO A 71 -2.42 9.46 -2.34
N GLN A 72 -2.93 10.60 -2.79
CA GLN A 72 -4.28 10.71 -3.36
C GLN A 72 -4.45 9.83 -4.60
N GLN A 73 -3.36 9.48 -5.29
CA GLN A 73 -3.33 8.57 -6.43
C GLN A 73 -3.90 7.19 -6.08
N VAL A 74 -3.88 6.75 -4.82
CA VAL A 74 -4.54 5.50 -4.41
C VAL A 74 -6.03 5.51 -4.74
N CYS A 75 -6.66 6.69 -4.81
CA CYS A 75 -8.04 6.87 -5.25
C CYS A 75 -8.26 6.48 -6.72
N ASN A 76 -7.22 6.47 -7.53
CA ASN A 76 -7.32 6.16 -8.96
C ASN A 76 -7.29 4.66 -9.25
N LEU A 77 -7.15 3.81 -8.23
CA LEU A 77 -7.15 2.36 -8.39
C LEU A 77 -8.60 1.83 -8.41
N PRO A 78 -9.13 1.49 -9.61
CA PRO A 78 -10.54 1.15 -9.74
C PRO A 78 -10.89 -0.17 -9.03
N ASN A 79 -9.94 -1.11 -9.03
CA ASN A 79 -10.15 -2.48 -8.55
C ASN A 79 -9.64 -2.71 -7.13
N LEU A 80 -9.10 -1.69 -6.46
CA LEU A 80 -8.52 -1.85 -5.12
C LEU A 80 -9.59 -2.24 -4.11
N GLN A 81 -9.49 -3.46 -3.58
CA GLN A 81 -10.39 -4.04 -2.60
C GLN A 81 -9.82 -3.99 -1.19
N ILE A 82 -8.52 -4.26 -1.05
CA ILE A 82 -7.81 -4.30 0.23
C ILE A 82 -6.66 -3.29 0.21
N LEU A 83 -6.70 -2.34 1.15
CA LEU A 83 -5.58 -1.46 1.47
C LEU A 83 -5.26 -1.58 2.96
N ASP A 84 -4.11 -2.15 3.29
CA ASP A 84 -3.63 -2.28 4.68
C ASP A 84 -2.32 -1.52 4.86
N LEU A 85 -2.40 -0.39 5.57
CA LEU A 85 -1.27 0.51 5.85
C LEU A 85 -0.92 0.57 7.34
N GLY A 86 -1.55 -0.26 8.18
CA GLY A 86 -1.41 -0.17 9.63
C GLY A 86 0.03 -0.35 10.13
N HIS A 87 0.34 0.16 11.32
CA HIS A 87 1.69 0.06 11.92
C HIS A 87 2.79 0.59 10.97
N ASN A 88 2.65 1.84 10.56
CA ASN A 88 3.67 2.64 9.89
C ASN A 88 3.78 4.00 10.59
N ASN A 89 4.69 4.86 10.14
CA ASN A 89 4.88 6.23 10.60
C ASN A 89 4.19 7.25 9.66
N LEU A 90 3.05 6.87 9.08
CA LEU A 90 2.28 7.74 8.18
C LEU A 90 1.62 8.89 8.95
N SER A 91 1.51 10.04 8.31
CA SER A 91 0.95 11.28 8.87
C SER A 91 0.09 12.03 7.85
N GLY A 92 -0.57 13.09 8.31
CA GLY A 92 -1.48 13.89 7.51
C GLY A 92 -2.89 13.29 7.42
N THR A 93 -3.65 13.72 6.41
CA THR A 93 -5.06 13.37 6.26
C THR A 93 -5.26 12.13 5.41
N ILE A 94 -6.27 11.33 5.77
CA ILE A 94 -6.73 10.22 4.93
C ILE A 94 -7.41 10.82 3.68
N PRO A 95 -7.03 10.42 2.45
CA PRO A 95 -7.70 10.86 1.23
C PRO A 95 -9.22 10.65 1.29
N LYS A 96 -10.01 11.67 0.96
CA LYS A 96 -11.48 11.64 1.11
C LYS A 96 -12.16 10.47 0.40
N CYS A 97 -11.59 9.99 -0.71
CA CYS A 97 -12.11 8.83 -1.44
C CYS A 97 -12.13 7.54 -0.60
N LEU A 98 -11.30 7.47 0.45
CA LEU A 98 -11.17 6.34 1.35
C LEU A 98 -12.17 6.41 2.53
N ASN A 99 -12.80 7.57 2.75
CA ASN A 99 -13.74 7.75 3.88
C ASN A 99 -15.04 6.96 3.74
N ASN A 100 -15.46 6.63 2.51
CA ASN A 100 -16.69 5.87 2.24
C ASN A 100 -16.49 4.36 2.22
N ILE A 101 -15.25 3.90 2.38
CA ILE A 101 -14.93 2.48 2.40
C ILE A 101 -14.88 2.06 3.86
N THR A 102 -15.32 0.85 4.21
CA THR A 102 -15.23 0.34 5.58
C THR A 102 -13.77 0.35 6.05
N VAL A 103 -13.40 1.43 6.75
CA VAL A 103 -12.10 1.56 7.40
C VAL A 103 -12.22 0.85 8.74
N LEU A 104 -11.60 -0.32 8.84
CA LEU A 104 -11.38 -0.96 10.14
C LEU A 104 -10.21 -0.23 10.82
N THR A 105 -10.54 0.87 11.50
CA THR A 105 -9.62 1.56 12.40
C THR A 105 -9.62 0.85 13.75
N SER A 106 -8.71 -0.10 13.93
CA SER A 106 -8.41 -0.65 15.25
C SER A 106 -7.47 0.34 15.95
N VAL A 107 -8.01 1.16 16.84
CA VAL A 107 -7.23 2.11 17.65
C VAL A 107 -6.46 1.29 18.69
N ASN A 108 -5.16 1.10 18.51
CA ASN A 108 -4.30 0.71 19.63
C ASN A 108 -3.94 1.96 20.43
N THR A 109 -3.81 1.80 21.75
CA THR A 109 -3.68 2.85 22.77
C THR A 109 -2.42 3.72 22.69
N GLU A 110 -1.69 3.69 21.56
CA GLU A 110 -0.44 4.43 21.34
C GLU A 110 -0.50 5.42 20.15
N GLY A 111 -1.68 5.70 19.59
CA GLY A 111 -1.85 6.76 18.58
C GLY A 111 -1.36 6.40 17.18
N ALA A 112 -1.08 5.13 16.90
CA ALA A 112 -0.79 4.66 15.55
C ALA A 112 -2.10 4.28 14.84
N TYR A 113 -2.48 5.05 13.83
CA TYR A 113 -3.65 4.75 13.00
C TYR A 113 -3.49 3.37 12.34
N GLN A 114 -4.36 2.41 12.68
CA GLN A 114 -4.55 1.24 11.84
C GLN A 114 -5.52 1.62 10.73
N ILE A 115 -5.06 1.57 9.48
CA ILE A 115 -5.92 1.82 8.31
C ILE A 115 -5.96 0.50 7.53
N ILE A 116 -7.01 -0.27 7.78
CA ILE A 116 -7.41 -1.39 6.93
C ILE A 116 -8.68 -0.95 6.22
N ILE A 117 -8.65 -0.93 4.89
CA ILE A 117 -9.77 -0.54 4.07
C ILE A 117 -10.23 -1.76 3.27
N ASN A 118 -11.48 -2.16 3.48
CA ASN A 118 -12.14 -3.21 2.71
C ASN A 118 -13.26 -2.59 1.87
N LYS A 119 -13.09 -2.51 0.54
CA LYS A 119 -14.24 -2.26 -0.34
C LYS A 119 -15.05 -3.54 -0.39
N GLN A 120 -16.21 -3.55 0.27
CA GLN A 120 -17.20 -4.59 0.01
C GLN A 120 -17.70 -4.45 -1.43
N GLN A 121 -17.86 -5.58 -2.13
CA GLN A 121 -18.42 -5.66 -3.48
C GLN A 121 -19.84 -5.11 -3.51
#